data_AF-A0A7R9JW32-F1
#
_entry.id   AF-A0A7R9JW32-F1
#
_cell.length_a   1.000
_cell.length_b   1.000
_cell.length_c   1.000
_cell.angle_alpha   90.00
_cell.angle_beta   90.00
_cell.angle_gamma   90.00
#
_symmetry.space_group_name_H-M   'P 1'
#
loop_
_entity.id
_entity.type
_entity.pdbx_description
1 polymer ?
#
loop_
_entity_poly.entity_id
_entity_poly.type
_entity_poly.pdbx_seq_one_letter_code
_entity_poly.pdbx_strand_id
1 'polypeptide(L)' 'MLTSDIDLSLVLCFQKNSISDCGVTHEYIMQQLPIKLTMMELKETVTFLSNEGHIYSTIDDEHFKSTDS' A
#
# COMPACT_ATOMS: atom_id res chain seq x y z
N MET A 1 -5.74 5.70 -12.83
CA MET A 1 -4.60 6.58 -13.18
C MET A 1 -4.03 7.08 -11.87
N LEU A 2 -2.75 6.83 -11.53
CA LEU A 2 -2.17 7.30 -10.27
C LEU A 2 -2.17 8.84 -10.29
N THR A 3 -2.99 9.45 -9.44
CA THR A 3 -3.34 10.88 -9.52
C THR A 3 -2.47 11.78 -8.65
N SER A 4 -1.76 11.20 -7.68
CA SER A 4 -0.97 11.95 -6.71
C SER A 4 0.40 11.35 -6.46
N ASP A 5 1.35 12.18 -6.03
CA ASP A 5 2.69 11.73 -5.61
C ASP A 5 2.64 10.71 -4.47
N ILE A 6 1.55 10.72 -3.69
CA ILE A 6 1.35 9.80 -2.58
C ILE A 6 0.92 8.42 -3.05
N ASP A 7 0.07 8.33 -4.08
CA ASP A 7 -0.34 7.06 -4.69
C ASP A 7 0.88 6.30 -5.23
N LEU A 8 1.74 7.01 -5.98
CA LEU A 8 3.00 6.48 -6.51
C LEU A 8 3.95 6.02 -5.40
N SER A 9 4.10 6.84 -4.35
CA SER A 9 4.97 6.51 -3.22
C SER A 9 4.50 5.24 -2.50
N LEU A 10 3.19 5.07 -2.35
CA LEU A 10 2.59 3.89 -1.73
C LEU A 10 2.77 2.64 -2.59
N VAL A 11 2.47 2.70 -3.89
CA VAL A 11 2.67 1.57 -4.80
C VAL A 11 4.13 1.09 -4.78
N LEU A 12 5.09 2.02 -4.90
CA LEU A 12 6.51 1.69 -4.81
C LEU A 12 6.90 1.09 -3.46
N CYS A 13 6.27 1.55 -2.38
CA CYS A 13 6.51 1.01 -1.04
C CYS A 13 5.98 -0.42 -0.91
N PHE A 14 4.77 -0.70 -1.41
CA PHE A 14 4.20 -2.05 -1.46
C PHE A 14 5.07 -2.98 -2.31
N GLN A 15 5.51 -2.55 -3.49
CA GLN A 15 6.39 -3.35 -4.37
C GLN A 15 7.71 -3.71 -3.68
N LYS A 16 8.40 -2.73 -3.09
CA LYS A 16 9.70 -2.94 -2.44
C LYS A 16 9.63 -3.87 -1.24
N ASN A 17 8.50 -3.86 -0.53
CA ASN A 17 8.37 -4.53 0.76
C ASN A 17 7.49 -5.79 0.72
N SER A 18 6.97 -6.19 -0.44
CA SER A 18 6.21 -7.44 -0.65
C SER A 18 7.09 -8.71 -0.60
N ILE A 19 8.00 -8.81 0.36
CA ILE A 19 9.02 -9.85 0.46
C ILE A 19 8.49 -11.10 1.19
N SER A 20 7.45 -10.95 2.02
CA SER A 20 6.85 -12.06 2.77
C SER A 20 5.65 -12.67 2.04
N ASP A 21 5.37 -13.95 2.27
CA ASP A 21 4.15 -14.60 1.74
C ASP A 21 2.88 -13.93 2.25
N CYS A 22 2.92 -13.40 3.47
CA CYS A 22 1.81 -12.72 4.10
C CYS A 22 1.58 -11.30 3.60
N GLY A 23 2.51 -10.65 2.88
CA GLY A 23 2.38 -9.24 2.48
C GLY A 23 2.85 -8.26 3.55
N VAL A 24 2.36 -7.01 3.50
CA VAL A 24 2.76 -5.91 4.39
C VAL A 24 1.56 -5.20 5.01
N THR A 25 1.72 -4.75 6.25
CA THR A 25 0.65 -4.08 7.00
C THR A 25 0.65 -2.55 6.85
N HIS A 26 -0.47 -1.93 7.18
CA HIS A 26 -0.59 -0.47 7.25
C HIS A 26 0.48 0.16 8.16
N GLU A 27 0.69 -0.38 9.36
CA GLU A 27 1.69 0.12 10.32
C GLU A 27 3.09 0.08 9.72
N TYR A 28 3.43 -1.00 9.02
CA TYR A 28 4.75 -1.14 8.40
C TYR A 28 4.94 -0.10 7.30
N ILE A 29 3.95 0.07 6.41
CA ILE A 29 3.99 1.07 5.34
C ILE A 29 4.13 2.49 5.90
N MET A 30 3.38 2.84 6.95
CA MET A 30 3.50 4.16 7.60
C MET A 30 4.93 4.46 8.09
N GLN A 31 5.68 3.44 8.51
CA GLN A 31 7.07 3.61 8.96
C GLN A 31 8.06 3.79 7.80
N GLN A 32 7.74 3.25 6.62
CA GLN A 32 8.61 3.32 5.43
C GLN A 32 8.39 4.58 4.59
N LEU A 33 7.24 5.24 4.73
CA LEU A 33 6.95 6.44 3.96
C LEU A 33 7.77 7.64 4.47
N PRO A 34 8.40 8.41 3.55
CA PRO A 34 9.11 9.63 3.93
C PRO A 34 8.17 10.74 4.39
N ILE A 35 6.90 10.69 3.95
CA ILE A 35 5.84 11.64 4.32
C ILE A 35 4.99 10.99 5.41
N LYS A 36 4.70 11.76 6.46
CA LYS A 36 3.76 11.31 7.51
C LYS A 36 2.32 11.49 7.03
N LEU A 37 1.68 10.37 6.73
CA LEU A 37 0.25 10.28 6.53
C LEU A 37 -0.48 10.09 7.86
N THR A 38 -1.74 10.50 7.92
CA THR A 38 -2.68 10.00 8.92
C THR A 38 -3.16 8.59 8.53
N MET A 39 -3.63 7.82 9.51
CA MET A 39 -4.20 6.48 9.24
C MET A 39 -5.43 6.55 8.33
N MET A 40 -6.20 7.65 8.38
CA MET A 40 -7.37 7.86 7.52
C MET A 40 -6.94 8.02 6.05
N GLU A 41 -6.00 8.92 5.77
CA GLU A 41 -5.48 9.15 4.40
C GLU A 41 -4.83 7.89 3.83
N LEU A 42 -4.10 7.13 4.65
CA LEU A 42 -3.52 5.86 4.23
C LEU A 42 -4.62 4.87 3.80
N LYS A 43 -5.66 4.69 4.62
CA LYS A 43 -6.75 3.74 4.32
C LYS A 43 -7.55 4.14 3.09
N GLU A 44 -7.81 5.43 2.89
CA GLU A 44 -8.46 5.95 1.69
C GLU A 44 -7.61 5.63 0.45
N THR A 45 -6.31 5.87 0.53
CA THR A 45 -5.40 5.62 -0.59
C THR A 45 -5.23 4.13 -0.87
N VAL A 46 -5.10 3.29 0.16
CA VAL A 46 -5.04 1.82 0.02
C VAL A 46 -6.32 1.29 -0.64
N THR A 47 -7.49 1.81 -0.23
CA THR A 47 -8.78 1.45 -0.85
C THR A 47 -8.82 1.83 -2.32
N PHE A 48 -8.35 3.04 -2.66
CA PHE A 48 -8.24 3.49 -4.04
C PHE A 48 -7.30 2.61 -4.87
N LEU A 49 -6.09 2.34 -4.38
CA LEU A 49 -5.10 1.50 -5.05
C LEU A 49 -5.58 0.06 -5.25
N SER A 50 -6.33 -0.48 -4.29
CA SER A 50 -6.94 -1.80 -4.39
C SER A 50 -8.01 -1.84 -5.49
N ASN A 51 -8.89 -0.83 -5.52
CA ASN A 51 -9.94 -0.71 -6.55
C ASN A 51 -9.37 -0.50 -7.97
N GLU A 52 -8.23 0.21 -8.09
CA GLU A 52 -7.51 0.37 -9.37
C GLU A 52 -6.72 -0.90 -9.76
N GLY A 53 -6.62 -1.90 -8.88
CA GLY A 53 -5.92 -3.16 -9.13
C GLY A 53 -4.41 -3.10 -8.94
N HIS A 54 -3.88 -2.06 -8.29
CA HIS A 54 -2.45 -1.93 -8.01
C HIS A 54 -1.98 -2.80 -6.86
N ILE A 55 -2.86 -3.02 -5.87
CA ILE A 55 -2.57 -3.86 -4.70
C ILE A 55 -3.77 -4.78 -4.41
N TYR A 56 -3.55 -5.83 -3.63
CA TYR A 56 -4.58 -6.73 -3.14
C TYR A 56 -4.30 -7.18 -1.71
N SER A 57 -5.35 -7.49 -0.94
CA SER A 57 -5.21 -8.10 0.38
C SER A 57 -4.90 -9.60 0.27
N THR A 58 -4.10 -10.12 1.20
CA THR A 58 -3.62 -11.51 1.16
C THR A 58 -4.44 -12.41 2.09
N ILE A 59 -3.99 -12.54 3.34
CA ILE A 59 -4.54 -13.43 4.35
C ILE A 59 -5.70 -12.78 5.11
N ASP A 60 -5.72 -11.46 5.18
CA ASP A 60 -6.74 -10.64 5.82
C ASP A 60 -6.75 -9.22 5.24
N ASP A 61 -7.66 -8.37 5.71
CA ASP A 61 -7.85 -6.99 5.26
C ASP A 61 -6.76 -6.00 5.75
N GLU A 62 -5.77 -6.47 6.51
CA GLU A 62 -4.66 -5.65 7.01
C GLU A 62 -3.34 -5.95 6.30
N HIS A 63 -3.26 -7.04 5.54
CA HIS A 63 -2.06 -7.46 4.82
C HIS A 63 -2.20 -7.29 3.31
N PHE A 64 -1.32 -6.51 2.70
CA PHE A 64 -1.39 -6.16 1.29
C PHE A 64 -0.14 -6.55 0.50
N LYS A 65 -0.32 -6.81 -0.80
CA LYS A 65 0.74 -7.00 -1.79
C LYS A 65 0.48 -6.18 -3.05
N SER A 66 1.55 -5.84 -3.76
CA SER A 66 1.43 -5.27 -5.10
C SER A 66 1.01 -6.34 -6.12
N THR A 67 0.16 -5.97 -7.07
CA THR A 67 -0.24 -6.82 -8.20
C THR A 67 0.89 -6.96 -9.22
N ASP A 68 1.68 -5.91 -9.41
CA ASP A 68 2.87 -5.90 -10.28
C ASP A 68 4.11 -6.15 -9.40
N SER A 69 4.78 -7.29 -9.63
CA SER A 69 5.92 -7.83 -8.85
C SER A 69 7.25 -7.56 -9.53
#